data_AF-A0A8B8HLG8-F1
#
_entry.id   AF-A0A8B8HLG8-F1
#
_cell.length_a   1.000
_cell.length_b   1.000
_cell.length_c   1.000
_cell.angle_alpha   90.00
_cell.angle_beta   90.00
_cell.angle_gamma   90.00
#
_symmetry.space_group_name_H-M   'P 1'
#
loop_
_entity.id
_entity.type
_entity.pdbx_description
1 polymer ?
#
loop_
_entity_poly.entity_id
_entity_poly.type
_entity_poly.pdbx_seq_one_letter_code
_entity_poly.pdbx_strand_id
1 'polypeptide(L)'
;MRGSTAGLADTLTSGSRAHTALLEFADVLFASVVVAPAVVTYWKSTWSLMDLYVLTEDPVSSAAVCAGFGLCLDLLFCVFQTQLGKYLRPDRSRLTYYVLSRIYTCVAGIACVGGWRGVWNLLNECTGDSARTLLSTTVAATLSLAALRTLRNICAAPFAVAVDSPQDYFDIPTMFRTSSRETALYILDCVFSVTVVGSLVVFVWRGSWALLDIFLYPDDQVKSFWTSLVVGYAIVVVTFATQVPMRWAVGKLQGAPRLLVADLYHLVSFLATVNVWRAVWGLMDVYFFPDTPKLSNWCSHIISLSLLILLNCSNSILVRGVYIDAEEPAGDCVVFPCHYLRLFFHKERIKKRQKGSLTAAPTSATKKIEEASVPLQTPEEKV
;
A
#
# COMPACT_ATOMS: atom_id res chain seq x y z
N MET A 1 1.77 3.00 5.81
CA MET A 1 0.35 2.57 5.93
C MET A 1 -0.02 2.52 7.40
N ARG A 2 -0.80 3.48 7.91
CA ARG A 2 -1.36 3.42 9.29
C ARG A 2 -2.77 2.81 9.33
N GLY A 3 -3.19 2.17 8.24
CA GLY A 3 -4.48 1.52 8.18
C GLY A 3 -4.53 0.28 9.07
N SER A 4 -5.27 0.36 10.17
CA SER A 4 -5.70 -0.77 11.00
C SER A 4 -4.65 -1.58 11.79
N THR A 5 -3.54 -1.00 12.28
CA THR A 5 -2.67 -1.69 13.28
C THR A 5 -3.00 -1.32 14.73
N ALA A 6 -3.81 -0.29 14.98
CA ALA A 6 -4.27 0.08 16.31
C ALA A 6 -5.03 -1.08 16.97
N GLY A 7 -4.46 -1.66 18.02
CA GLY A 7 -5.00 -2.81 18.75
C GLY A 7 -4.53 -4.20 18.27
N LEU A 8 -3.80 -4.31 17.15
CA LEU A 8 -3.28 -5.60 16.67
C LEU A 8 -2.20 -6.16 17.62
N ALA A 9 -1.33 -5.28 18.13
CA ALA A 9 -0.26 -5.64 19.07
C ALA A 9 -0.82 -6.16 20.41
N ASP A 10 -1.86 -5.53 20.95
CA ASP A 10 -2.38 -5.85 22.29
C ASP A 10 -3.27 -7.11 22.33
N THR A 11 -3.78 -7.57 21.18
CA THR A 11 -4.67 -8.75 21.13
C THR A 11 -4.04 -10.00 20.50
N LEU A 12 -2.99 -9.86 19.66
CA LEU A 12 -2.24 -11.00 19.12
C LEU A 12 -1.37 -11.70 20.18
N THR A 13 -1.06 -11.03 21.29
CA THR A 13 -0.33 -11.59 22.45
C THR A 13 -1.09 -12.70 23.18
N SER A 14 -2.39 -12.89 22.92
CA SER A 14 -3.21 -13.93 23.55
C SER A 14 -3.13 -15.32 22.88
N GLY A 15 -2.34 -15.48 21.80
CA GLY A 15 -2.18 -16.74 21.06
C GLY A 15 -0.84 -17.45 21.32
N SER A 16 -0.75 -18.72 20.92
CA SER A 16 0.54 -19.44 20.90
C SER A 16 1.55 -18.71 20.01
N ARG A 17 2.79 -18.53 20.50
CA ARG A 17 3.89 -17.90 19.75
C ARG A 17 4.10 -18.54 18.36
N ALA A 18 3.97 -19.86 18.28
CA ALA A 18 4.08 -20.60 17.01
C ALA A 18 2.99 -20.22 16.01
N HIS A 19 1.76 -19.98 16.47
CA HIS A 19 0.66 -19.57 15.62
C HIS A 19 0.87 -18.15 15.07
N THR A 20 1.36 -17.22 15.89
CA THR A 20 1.68 -15.87 15.44
C THR A 20 2.79 -15.87 14.40
N ALA A 21 3.88 -16.63 14.65
CA ALA A 21 4.97 -16.77 13.68
C ALA A 21 4.52 -17.41 12.36
N LEU A 22 3.64 -18.42 12.43
CA LEU A 22 3.05 -19.02 11.22
C LEU A 22 2.22 -18.02 10.42
N LEU A 23 1.40 -17.20 11.08
CA LEU A 23 0.61 -16.17 10.40
C LEU A 23 1.49 -15.07 9.80
N GLU A 24 2.58 -14.69 10.48
CA GLU A 24 3.55 -13.74 9.95
C GLU A 24 4.23 -14.26 8.69
N PHE A 25 4.68 -15.51 8.71
CA PHE A 25 5.25 -16.15 7.53
C PHE A 25 4.24 -16.25 6.38
N ALA A 26 3.00 -16.62 6.69
CA ALA A 26 1.94 -16.71 5.70
C ALA A 26 1.56 -15.34 5.11
N ASP A 27 1.59 -14.26 5.92
CA ASP A 27 1.41 -12.89 5.45
C ASP A 27 2.51 -12.50 4.46
N VAL A 28 3.77 -12.83 4.77
CA VAL A 28 4.91 -12.56 3.89
C VAL A 28 4.78 -13.32 2.58
N LEU A 29 4.43 -14.61 2.62
CA LEU A 29 4.20 -15.40 1.41
C LEU A 29 3.05 -14.85 0.58
N PHE A 30 1.93 -14.49 1.21
CA PHE A 30 0.78 -13.91 0.52
C PHE A 30 1.13 -12.58 -0.14
N ALA A 31 1.82 -11.68 0.57
CA ALA A 31 2.28 -10.41 0.03
C ALA A 31 3.25 -10.60 -1.14
N SER A 32 4.15 -11.58 -1.02
CA SER A 32 5.26 -11.81 -1.97
C SER A 32 4.86 -12.55 -3.23
N VAL A 33 3.97 -13.55 -3.12
CA VAL A 33 3.65 -14.49 -4.20
C VAL A 33 2.30 -14.17 -4.85
N VAL A 34 1.38 -13.51 -4.13
CA VAL A 34 0.03 -13.21 -4.63
C VAL A 34 -0.13 -11.72 -4.89
N VAL A 35 0.04 -10.88 -3.86
CA VAL A 35 -0.26 -9.44 -3.98
C VAL A 35 0.77 -8.74 -4.85
N ALA A 36 2.06 -8.95 -4.64
CA ALA A 36 3.10 -8.26 -5.41
C ALA A 36 2.99 -8.58 -6.92
N PRO A 37 2.92 -9.84 -7.39
CA PRO A 37 2.75 -10.12 -8.81
C PRO A 37 1.47 -9.53 -9.39
N ALA A 38 0.35 -9.57 -8.66
CA ALA A 38 -0.91 -8.99 -9.12
C ALA A 38 -0.83 -7.45 -9.23
N VAL A 39 -0.22 -6.77 -8.26
CA VAL A 39 -0.01 -5.32 -8.31
C VAL A 39 0.90 -4.94 -9.48
N VAL A 40 2.02 -5.65 -9.67
CA VAL A 40 2.93 -5.40 -10.81
C VAL A 40 2.23 -5.64 -12.13
N THR A 41 1.47 -6.73 -12.25
CA THR A 41 0.67 -7.07 -13.45
C THR A 41 -0.30 -5.95 -13.78
N TYR A 42 -1.01 -5.41 -12.78
CA TYR A 42 -1.92 -4.27 -12.95
C TYR A 42 -1.19 -3.01 -13.43
N TRP A 43 -0.08 -2.66 -12.76
CA TRP A 43 0.71 -1.47 -13.09
C TRP A 43 1.28 -1.56 -14.50
N LYS A 44 1.92 -2.69 -14.82
CA LYS A 44 2.48 -3.01 -16.13
C LYS A 44 1.44 -2.84 -17.23
N SER A 45 0.32 -3.54 -17.08
CA SER A 45 -0.72 -3.54 -18.11
C SER A 45 -1.37 -2.16 -18.28
N THR A 46 -1.64 -1.45 -17.18
CA THR A 46 -2.19 -0.09 -17.24
C THR A 46 -1.23 0.88 -17.94
N TRP A 47 0.06 0.79 -17.62
CA TRP A 47 1.11 1.59 -18.25
C TRP A 47 1.22 1.28 -19.74
N SER A 48 1.33 0.00 -20.11
CA SER A 48 1.41 -0.42 -21.52
C SER A 48 0.15 -0.08 -22.31
N LEU A 49 -1.04 -0.10 -21.70
CA LEU A 49 -2.26 0.38 -22.35
C LEU A 49 -2.18 1.88 -22.65
N MET A 50 -1.60 2.69 -21.75
CA MET A 50 -1.36 4.10 -22.06
C MET A 50 -0.36 4.28 -23.19
N ASP A 51 0.71 3.46 -23.26
CA ASP A 51 1.64 3.46 -24.40
C ASP A 51 0.96 3.10 -25.72
N LEU A 52 -0.07 2.25 -25.70
CA LEU A 52 -0.79 1.81 -26.90
C LEU A 52 -1.88 2.79 -27.38
N TYR A 53 -2.36 3.69 -26.52
CA TYR A 53 -3.56 4.49 -26.81
C TYR A 53 -3.41 6.01 -26.61
N VAL A 54 -2.48 6.49 -25.77
CA VAL A 54 -2.39 7.92 -25.43
C VAL A 54 -1.33 8.60 -26.28
N LEU A 55 -1.80 9.34 -27.30
CA LEU A 55 -0.96 10.23 -28.14
C LEU A 55 0.34 9.55 -28.63
N THR A 56 0.21 8.39 -29.27
CA THR A 56 1.34 7.51 -29.63
C THR A 56 2.40 8.16 -30.51
N GLU A 57 2.01 9.15 -31.31
CA GLU A 57 2.89 9.84 -32.26
C GLU A 57 3.70 10.99 -31.63
N ASP A 58 3.34 11.43 -30.41
CA ASP A 58 3.99 12.54 -29.72
C ASP A 58 4.33 12.14 -28.28
N PRO A 59 5.54 11.60 -28.03
CA PRO A 59 5.96 11.12 -26.71
C PRO A 59 5.89 12.19 -25.61
N VAL A 60 6.26 13.44 -25.94
CA VAL A 60 6.28 14.55 -24.96
C VAL A 60 4.85 14.93 -24.59
N SER A 61 3.95 15.08 -25.58
CA SER A 61 2.54 15.37 -25.31
C SER A 61 1.84 14.21 -24.61
N SER A 62 2.17 12.96 -24.96
CA SER A 62 1.69 11.76 -24.24
C SER A 62 2.08 11.81 -22.77
N ALA A 63 3.36 12.08 -22.49
CA ALA A 63 3.87 12.18 -21.13
C ALA A 63 3.23 13.33 -20.35
N ALA A 64 3.10 14.51 -20.97
CA ALA A 64 2.48 15.69 -20.36
C ALA A 64 0.99 15.48 -20.05
N VAL A 65 0.23 14.86 -20.95
CA VAL A 65 -1.19 14.55 -20.73
C VAL A 65 -1.36 13.50 -19.64
N CYS A 66 -0.55 12.45 -19.63
CA CYS A 66 -0.56 11.45 -18.56
C CYS A 66 -0.20 12.06 -17.19
N ALA A 67 0.84 12.90 -17.13
CA ALA A 67 1.25 13.59 -15.90
C ALA A 67 0.15 14.54 -15.42
N GLY A 68 -0.38 15.38 -16.32
CA GLY A 68 -1.44 16.33 -16.01
C GLY A 68 -2.71 15.64 -15.50
N PHE A 69 -3.18 14.62 -16.21
CA PHE A 69 -4.36 13.83 -15.82
C PHE A 69 -4.14 13.14 -14.45
N GLY A 70 -3.03 12.43 -14.30
CA GLY A 70 -2.73 11.66 -13.09
C GLY A 70 -2.56 12.55 -11.87
N LEU A 71 -1.69 13.56 -11.95
CA LEU A 71 -1.44 14.48 -10.83
C LEU A 71 -2.67 15.29 -10.44
N CYS A 72 -3.50 15.72 -11.41
CA CYS A 72 -4.74 16.42 -11.11
C CYS A 72 -5.73 15.52 -10.35
N LEU A 73 -5.93 14.29 -10.79
CA LEU A 73 -6.85 13.37 -10.12
C LEU A 73 -6.32 12.91 -8.76
N ASP A 74 -5.04 12.61 -8.64
CA ASP A 74 -4.42 12.27 -7.35
C ASP A 74 -4.56 13.43 -6.35
N LEU A 75 -4.37 14.67 -6.82
CA LEU A 75 -4.61 15.86 -5.99
C LEU A 75 -6.09 16.01 -5.60
N LEU A 76 -7.02 15.81 -6.53
CA LEU A 76 -8.46 15.88 -6.24
C LEU A 76 -8.85 14.81 -5.20
N PHE A 77 -8.40 13.58 -5.36
CA PHE A 77 -8.66 12.53 -4.37
C PHE A 77 -8.02 12.82 -3.03
N CYS A 78 -6.79 13.38 -3.02
CA CYS A 78 -6.13 13.79 -1.80
C CYS A 78 -6.89 14.92 -1.09
N VAL A 79 -7.39 15.93 -1.80
CA VAL A 79 -8.15 17.05 -1.22
C VAL A 79 -9.54 16.61 -0.72
N PHE A 80 -10.21 15.72 -1.46
CA PHE A 80 -11.57 15.27 -1.11
C PHE A 80 -11.61 13.99 -0.26
N GLN A 81 -10.46 13.48 0.19
CA GLN A 81 -10.37 12.22 0.95
C GLN A 81 -11.29 12.18 2.18
N THR A 82 -11.36 13.28 2.93
CA THR A 82 -12.17 13.37 4.16
C THR A 82 -13.67 13.30 3.84
N GLN A 83 -14.07 13.92 2.74
CA GLN A 83 -15.45 13.96 2.27
C GLN A 83 -15.85 12.58 1.75
N LEU A 84 -15.00 11.95 0.93
CA LEU A 84 -15.20 10.57 0.47
C LEU A 84 -15.37 9.61 1.66
N GLY A 85 -14.47 9.64 2.65
CA GLY A 85 -14.59 8.81 3.86
C GLY A 85 -15.78 9.13 4.78
N LYS A 86 -16.32 10.36 4.72
CA LYS A 86 -17.53 10.75 5.46
C LYS A 86 -18.81 10.27 4.78
N TYR A 87 -18.90 10.40 3.46
CA TYR A 87 -20.11 10.09 2.70
C TYR A 87 -20.19 8.62 2.27
N LEU A 88 -19.07 8.02 1.90
CA LEU A 88 -19.00 6.62 1.47
C LEU A 88 -18.66 5.73 2.67
N ARG A 89 -19.69 5.40 3.45
CA ARG A 89 -19.58 4.47 4.58
C ARG A 89 -20.51 3.26 4.42
N PRO A 90 -20.06 2.04 4.78
CA PRO A 90 -20.92 0.85 4.77
C PRO A 90 -22.20 1.02 5.58
N ASP A 91 -22.12 1.79 6.68
CA ASP A 91 -23.18 2.02 7.65
C ASP A 91 -24.37 2.81 7.06
N ARG A 92 -24.13 3.61 6.02
CA ARG A 92 -25.18 4.40 5.34
C ARG A 92 -25.86 3.63 4.23
N SER A 93 -25.06 3.07 3.31
CA SER A 93 -25.54 2.23 2.23
C SER A 93 -24.43 1.28 1.82
N ARG A 94 -24.61 0.00 2.16
CA ARG A 94 -23.62 -1.04 1.89
C ARG A 94 -23.35 -1.17 0.39
N LEU A 95 -24.41 -1.29 -0.43
CA LEU A 95 -24.27 -1.43 -1.88
C LEU A 95 -23.57 -0.21 -2.49
N THR A 96 -24.01 0.99 -2.14
CA THR A 96 -23.40 2.24 -2.63
C THR A 96 -21.92 2.32 -2.26
N TYR A 97 -21.56 1.97 -1.02
CA TYR A 97 -20.18 1.92 -0.59
C TYR A 97 -19.35 0.94 -1.44
N TYR A 98 -19.80 -0.31 -1.60
CA TYR A 98 -19.04 -1.32 -2.34
C TYR A 98 -18.90 -0.96 -3.83
N VAL A 99 -19.92 -0.38 -4.46
CA VAL A 99 -19.83 0.03 -5.87
C VAL A 99 -18.94 1.25 -6.03
N LEU A 100 -19.20 2.33 -5.28
CA LEU A 100 -18.47 3.60 -5.47
C LEU A 100 -17.01 3.53 -5.01
N SER A 101 -16.71 2.75 -3.96
CA SER A 101 -15.32 2.55 -3.53
C SER A 101 -14.48 1.81 -4.57
N ARG A 102 -15.06 0.87 -5.32
CA ARG A 102 -14.37 0.13 -6.39
C ARG A 102 -14.20 1.00 -7.63
N ILE A 103 -15.22 1.77 -8.00
CA ILE A 103 -15.10 2.78 -9.06
C ILE A 103 -13.99 3.78 -8.72
N TYR A 104 -13.96 4.27 -7.47
CA TYR A 104 -12.86 5.10 -6.98
C TYR A 104 -11.51 4.43 -7.17
N THR A 105 -11.35 3.17 -6.74
CA THR A 105 -10.07 2.46 -6.89
C THR A 105 -9.66 2.25 -8.35
N CYS A 106 -10.60 1.99 -9.26
CA CYS A 106 -10.31 1.89 -10.69
C CYS A 106 -9.79 3.24 -11.23
N VAL A 107 -10.51 4.33 -10.96
CA VAL A 107 -10.15 5.66 -11.47
C VAL A 107 -8.83 6.14 -10.83
N ALA A 108 -8.69 6.01 -9.52
CA ALA A 108 -7.47 6.36 -8.79
C ALA A 108 -6.28 5.50 -9.24
N GLY A 109 -6.48 4.21 -9.54
CA GLY A 109 -5.43 3.34 -10.03
C GLY A 109 -4.92 3.77 -11.40
N ILE A 110 -5.83 4.09 -12.33
CA ILE A 110 -5.47 4.61 -13.67
C ILE A 110 -4.78 5.98 -13.54
N ALA A 111 -5.32 6.89 -12.72
CA ALA A 111 -4.72 8.19 -12.46
C ALA A 111 -3.30 8.07 -11.90
N CYS A 112 -3.11 7.21 -10.89
CA CYS A 112 -1.83 6.99 -10.23
C CYS A 112 -0.78 6.46 -11.21
N VAL A 113 -1.10 5.42 -12.00
CA VAL A 113 -0.20 4.90 -13.03
C VAL A 113 0.09 5.95 -14.11
N GLY A 114 -0.92 6.74 -14.51
CA GLY A 114 -0.76 7.82 -15.49
C GLY A 114 0.15 8.94 -14.98
N GLY A 115 0.01 9.35 -13.73
CA GLY A 115 0.87 10.33 -13.08
C GLY A 115 2.32 9.86 -13.05
N TRP A 116 2.54 8.61 -12.63
CA TRP A 116 3.86 7.98 -12.63
C TRP A 116 4.47 7.89 -14.02
N ARG A 117 3.72 7.38 -15.01
CA ARG A 117 4.16 7.29 -16.40
C ARG A 117 4.54 8.65 -16.96
N GLY A 118 3.67 9.64 -16.77
CA GLY A 118 3.89 10.98 -17.29
C GLY A 118 5.14 11.63 -16.69
N VAL A 119 5.29 11.60 -15.36
CA VAL A 119 6.45 12.17 -14.67
C VAL A 119 7.74 11.43 -15.05
N TRP A 120 7.70 10.10 -15.14
CA TRP A 120 8.83 9.28 -15.56
C TRP A 120 9.29 9.62 -16.98
N ASN A 121 8.35 9.64 -17.94
CA ASN A 121 8.67 9.90 -19.34
C ASN A 121 9.12 11.35 -19.56
N LEU A 122 8.49 12.34 -18.91
CA LEU A 122 8.97 13.72 -18.95
C LEU A 122 10.42 13.83 -18.43
N LEU A 123 10.76 13.12 -17.35
CA LEU A 123 12.12 13.09 -16.84
C LEU A 123 13.10 12.45 -17.85
N ASN A 124 12.70 11.38 -18.54
CA ASN A 124 13.50 10.78 -19.61
C ASN A 124 13.79 11.80 -20.71
N GLU A 125 12.77 12.52 -21.19
CA GLU A 125 12.94 13.57 -22.21
C GLU A 125 13.85 14.71 -21.74
N CYS A 126 13.77 15.10 -20.47
CA CYS A 126 14.60 16.18 -19.93
C CYS A 126 16.06 15.78 -19.64
N THR A 127 16.32 14.53 -19.28
CA THR A 127 17.63 14.12 -18.73
C THR A 127 18.35 13.04 -19.54
N GLY A 128 17.66 12.42 -20.51
CA GLY A 128 18.13 11.27 -21.27
C GLY A 128 18.41 10.04 -20.41
N ASP A 129 18.88 8.97 -21.05
CA ASP A 129 19.04 7.64 -20.44
C ASP A 129 20.51 7.28 -20.16
N SER A 130 21.39 8.27 -20.09
CA SER A 130 22.80 8.00 -19.75
C SER A 130 22.92 7.53 -18.30
N ALA A 131 23.78 6.56 -18.03
CA ALA A 131 24.03 6.07 -16.66
C ALA A 131 24.42 7.20 -15.70
N ARG A 132 25.12 8.24 -16.19
CA ARG A 132 25.52 9.40 -15.39
C ARG A 132 24.31 10.24 -14.96
N THR A 133 23.43 10.60 -15.90
CA THR A 133 22.24 11.43 -15.60
C THR A 133 21.24 10.66 -14.76
N LEU A 134 21.08 9.37 -15.02
CA LEU A 134 20.32 8.43 -14.19
C LEU A 134 20.84 8.40 -12.75
N LEU A 135 22.14 8.19 -12.56
CA LEU A 135 22.75 8.13 -11.23
C LEU A 135 22.61 9.48 -10.49
N SER A 136 22.89 10.60 -11.14
CA SER A 136 22.82 11.91 -10.50
C SER A 136 21.40 12.28 -10.08
N THR A 137 20.39 12.00 -10.91
CA THR A 137 18.98 12.28 -10.60
C THR A 137 18.47 11.37 -9.49
N THR A 138 18.83 10.08 -9.52
CA THR A 138 18.48 9.11 -8.46
C THR A 138 19.06 9.51 -7.12
N VAL A 139 20.36 9.83 -7.07
CA VAL A 139 21.04 10.21 -5.83
C VAL A 139 20.46 11.52 -5.30
N ALA A 140 20.25 12.53 -6.15
CA ALA A 140 19.65 13.79 -5.74
C ALA A 140 18.24 13.60 -5.18
N ALA A 141 17.40 12.79 -5.84
CA ALA A 141 16.05 12.50 -5.37
C ALA A 141 16.03 11.69 -4.06
N THR A 142 16.91 10.70 -3.95
CA THR A 142 17.08 9.89 -2.72
C THR A 142 17.50 10.76 -1.54
N LEU A 143 18.50 11.63 -1.74
CA LEU A 143 18.95 12.56 -0.70
C LEU A 143 17.87 13.57 -0.31
N SER A 144 17.07 14.02 -1.27
CA SER A 144 15.94 14.92 -1.01
C SER A 144 14.84 14.23 -0.20
N LEU A 145 14.49 12.99 -0.54
CA LEU A 145 13.54 12.20 0.26
C LEU A 145 14.05 11.94 1.68
N ALA A 146 15.33 11.60 1.84
CA ALA A 146 15.96 11.42 3.15
C ALA A 146 15.97 12.73 3.96
N ALA A 147 16.28 13.87 3.34
CA ALA A 147 16.23 15.18 3.98
C ALA A 147 14.81 15.57 4.41
N LEU A 148 13.81 15.21 3.60
CA LEU A 148 12.39 15.37 3.92
C LEU A 148 11.88 14.32 4.93
N ARG A 149 12.68 13.30 5.28
CA ARG A 149 12.26 12.15 6.11
C ARG A 149 11.05 11.41 5.51
N THR A 150 11.10 11.18 4.21
CA THR A 150 10.04 10.53 3.42
C THR A 150 10.58 9.40 2.54
N LEU A 151 11.78 8.90 2.82
CA LEU A 151 12.44 7.87 2.03
C LEU A 151 11.64 6.57 1.98
N ARG A 152 10.97 6.16 3.07
CA ARG A 152 10.17 4.92 3.06
C ARG A 152 9.04 4.89 2.04
N ASN A 153 8.64 6.04 1.48
CA ASN A 153 7.58 6.13 0.48
C ASN A 153 7.96 5.49 -0.87
N ILE A 154 9.24 5.17 -1.08
CA ILE A 154 9.69 4.36 -2.24
C ILE A 154 9.30 2.88 -2.12
N CYS A 155 8.88 2.41 -0.94
CA CYS A 155 8.51 1.01 -0.73
C CYS A 155 7.14 0.69 -1.34
N ALA A 156 7.04 -0.49 -1.97
CA ALA A 156 5.79 -1.03 -2.50
C ALA A 156 5.66 -2.53 -2.14
N ALA A 157 4.67 -3.23 -2.71
CA ALA A 157 4.60 -4.68 -2.61
C ALA A 157 5.91 -5.31 -3.14
N PRO A 158 6.55 -6.26 -2.43
CA PRO A 158 5.97 -7.15 -1.43
C PRO A 158 6.07 -6.68 0.03
N PHE A 159 6.64 -5.49 0.29
CA PHE A 159 6.83 -4.98 1.65
C PHE A 159 5.67 -4.12 2.15
N ALA A 160 4.73 -3.75 1.28
CA ALA A 160 3.58 -2.97 1.67
C ALA A 160 2.31 -3.49 0.99
N VAL A 161 1.33 -3.91 1.79
CA VAL A 161 0.03 -4.40 1.32
C VAL A 161 -1.08 -3.59 1.98
N ALA A 162 -1.88 -2.92 1.16
CA ALA A 162 -3.07 -2.21 1.61
C ALA A 162 -4.30 -3.12 1.50
N VAL A 163 -4.98 -3.31 2.63
CA VAL A 163 -6.26 -4.00 2.69
C VAL A 163 -7.39 -2.98 2.50
N ASP A 164 -8.40 -3.35 1.74
CA ASP A 164 -9.60 -2.56 1.46
C ASP A 164 -10.52 -2.51 2.70
N SER A 165 -10.02 -1.95 3.80
CA SER A 165 -10.78 -1.77 5.04
C SER A 165 -11.60 -0.49 4.99
N PRO A 166 -12.88 -0.49 5.38
CA PRO A 166 -13.71 0.71 5.30
C PRO A 166 -13.24 1.92 6.09
N GLN A 167 -12.52 1.70 7.20
CA GLN A 167 -12.04 2.77 8.08
C GLN A 167 -11.05 3.70 7.37
N ASP A 168 -10.15 3.11 6.59
CA ASP A 168 -8.98 3.82 6.04
C ASP A 168 -8.97 3.77 4.51
N TYR A 169 -10.09 3.39 3.88
CA TYR A 169 -10.17 3.14 2.44
C TYR A 169 -9.69 4.35 1.63
N PHE A 170 -10.18 5.53 1.98
CA PHE A 170 -9.89 6.79 1.27
C PHE A 170 -8.77 7.60 1.92
N ASP A 171 -8.15 7.11 3.00
CA ASP A 171 -7.14 7.85 3.74
C ASP A 171 -5.83 7.97 2.95
N ILE A 172 -5.43 9.21 2.67
CA ILE A 172 -4.20 9.61 1.96
C ILE A 172 -3.43 10.55 2.89
N PRO A 173 -2.57 10.00 3.76
CA PRO A 173 -1.73 10.80 4.65
C PRO A 173 -0.93 11.85 3.86
N THR A 174 -0.92 13.08 4.34
CA THR A 174 -0.13 14.18 3.77
C THR A 174 1.10 14.47 4.62
N MET A 175 2.08 15.15 4.04
CA MET A 175 3.38 15.46 4.65
C MET A 175 3.22 16.24 5.97
N PHE A 176 2.42 17.31 5.94
CA PHE A 176 2.27 18.21 7.09
C PHE A 176 1.06 17.86 7.97
N ARG A 177 0.20 16.94 7.52
CA ARG A 177 -1.02 16.50 8.21
C ARG A 177 -1.92 17.67 8.60
N THR A 178 -2.00 18.66 7.74
CA THR A 178 -2.78 19.87 8.00
C THR A 178 -4.26 19.55 8.09
N SER A 179 -4.96 20.20 9.03
CA SER A 179 -6.41 20.03 9.18
C SER A 179 -7.17 20.66 8.02
N SER A 180 -8.21 20.00 7.54
CA SER A 180 -9.11 20.54 6.50
C SER A 180 -9.87 21.80 6.94
N ARG A 181 -9.75 22.22 8.20
CA ARG A 181 -10.28 23.51 8.70
C ARG A 181 -9.48 24.70 8.17
N GLU A 182 -8.19 24.50 7.91
CA GLU A 182 -7.29 25.50 7.33
C GLU A 182 -7.15 25.24 5.83
N THR A 183 -8.21 25.49 5.07
CA THR A 183 -8.36 25.03 3.69
C THR A 183 -7.15 25.34 2.80
N ALA A 184 -6.59 26.55 2.88
CA ALA A 184 -5.45 26.94 2.06
C ALA A 184 -4.18 26.13 2.40
N LEU A 185 -3.87 25.97 3.68
CA LEU A 185 -2.71 25.20 4.14
C LEU A 185 -2.89 23.70 3.89
N TYR A 186 -4.13 23.20 4.00
CA TYR A 186 -4.46 21.81 3.65
C TYR A 186 -4.29 21.53 2.17
N ILE A 187 -4.78 22.41 1.29
CA ILE A 187 -4.57 22.27 -0.16
C ILE A 187 -3.07 22.34 -0.49
N LEU A 188 -2.32 23.26 0.12
CA LEU A 188 -0.88 23.35 -0.09
C LEU A 188 -0.14 22.08 0.37
N ASP A 189 -0.54 21.49 1.49
CA ASP A 189 -0.01 20.22 1.98
C ASP A 189 -0.32 19.07 1.00
N CYS A 190 -1.55 19.01 0.47
CA CYS A 190 -1.91 18.03 -0.56
C CYS A 190 -1.06 18.21 -1.83
N VAL A 191 -0.89 19.45 -2.30
CA VAL A 191 -0.05 19.77 -3.46
C VAL A 191 1.39 19.33 -3.22
N PHE A 192 1.97 19.70 -2.07
CA PHE A 192 3.35 19.31 -1.73
C PHE A 192 3.51 17.79 -1.67
N SER A 193 2.57 17.10 -1.03
CA SER A 193 2.57 15.65 -0.87
C SER A 193 2.50 14.91 -2.21
N VAL A 194 1.57 15.30 -3.07
CA VAL A 194 1.35 14.64 -4.38
C VAL A 194 2.45 14.99 -5.37
N THR A 195 2.78 16.28 -5.50
CA THR A 195 3.67 16.75 -6.56
C THR A 195 5.15 16.63 -6.20
N VAL A 196 5.56 17.05 -4.99
CA VAL A 196 6.99 17.07 -4.61
C VAL A 196 7.41 15.68 -4.16
N VAL A 197 6.80 15.14 -3.11
CA VAL A 197 7.19 13.83 -2.57
C VAL A 197 6.89 12.73 -3.59
N GLY A 198 5.71 12.77 -4.23
CA GLY A 198 5.34 11.82 -5.28
C GLY A 198 6.33 11.79 -6.45
N SER A 199 6.72 12.94 -7.00
CA SER A 199 7.68 12.98 -8.13
C SER A 199 9.09 12.53 -7.71
N LEU A 200 9.55 12.87 -6.51
CA LEU A 200 10.84 12.40 -6.01
C LEU A 200 10.88 10.86 -5.92
N VAL A 201 9.78 10.24 -5.49
CA VAL A 201 9.66 8.77 -5.49
C VAL A 201 9.75 8.22 -6.92
N VAL A 202 9.05 8.81 -7.89
CA VAL A 202 9.14 8.42 -9.31
C VAL A 202 10.59 8.49 -9.80
N PHE A 203 11.34 9.53 -9.43
CA PHE A 203 12.73 9.71 -9.89
C PHE A 203 13.66 8.62 -9.36
N VAL A 204 13.50 8.24 -8.08
CA VAL A 204 14.28 7.15 -7.47
C VAL A 204 13.98 5.79 -8.13
N TRP A 205 12.70 5.52 -8.37
CA TRP A 205 12.26 4.33 -9.10
C TRP A 205 12.81 4.31 -10.54
N ARG A 206 12.69 5.43 -11.26
CA ARG A 206 13.19 5.60 -12.62
C ARG A 206 14.63 5.22 -12.75
N GLY A 207 15.48 5.89 -11.96
CA GLY A 207 16.89 5.67 -12.14
C GLY A 207 17.36 4.32 -11.63
N SER A 208 16.76 3.79 -10.56
CA SER A 208 17.10 2.43 -10.10
C SER A 208 16.73 1.36 -11.13
N TRP A 209 15.58 1.48 -11.77
CA TRP A 209 15.13 0.56 -12.82
C TRP A 209 16.04 0.63 -14.06
N ALA A 210 16.26 1.83 -14.60
CA ALA A 210 17.04 2.00 -15.81
C ALA A 210 18.54 1.71 -15.61
N LEU A 211 19.10 1.93 -14.41
CA LEU A 211 20.46 1.48 -14.09
C LEU A 211 20.57 -0.05 -14.13
N LEU A 212 19.54 -0.79 -13.68
CA LEU A 212 19.52 -2.25 -13.83
C LEU A 212 19.46 -2.66 -15.31
N ASP A 213 18.68 -1.95 -16.14
CA ASP A 213 18.63 -2.23 -17.58
C ASP A 213 19.98 -2.01 -18.27
N ILE A 214 20.76 -1.01 -17.83
CA ILE A 214 22.10 -0.73 -18.39
C ILE A 214 23.15 -1.75 -17.94
N PHE A 215 23.13 -2.15 -16.66
CA PHE A 215 24.25 -2.89 -16.07
C PHE A 215 24.01 -4.39 -15.88
N LEU A 216 22.77 -4.84 -15.73
CA LEU A 216 22.46 -6.24 -15.45
C LEU A 216 22.18 -7.00 -16.75
N TYR A 217 23.20 -7.67 -17.28
CA TYR A 217 23.10 -8.45 -18.53
C TYR A 217 22.43 -7.67 -19.69
N PRO A 218 23.02 -6.54 -20.15
CA PRO A 218 22.41 -5.68 -21.15
C PRO A 218 22.11 -6.41 -22.48
N ASP A 219 22.94 -7.39 -22.83
CA ASP A 219 22.82 -8.14 -24.09
C ASP A 219 21.85 -9.35 -24.00
N ASP A 220 21.35 -9.68 -22.80
CA ASP A 220 20.45 -10.81 -22.57
C ASP A 220 19.36 -10.41 -21.57
N GLN A 221 18.31 -9.80 -22.09
CA GLN A 221 17.18 -9.31 -21.29
C GLN A 221 16.47 -10.42 -20.52
N VAL A 222 16.35 -11.61 -21.10
CA VAL A 222 15.68 -12.75 -20.44
C VAL A 222 16.47 -13.15 -19.20
N LYS A 223 17.80 -13.32 -19.34
CA LYS A 223 18.67 -13.59 -18.20
C LYS A 223 18.70 -12.44 -17.20
N SER A 224 18.63 -11.20 -17.68
CA SER A 224 18.53 -10.01 -16.84
C SER A 224 17.28 -10.06 -15.94
N PHE A 225 16.10 -10.31 -16.51
CA PHE A 225 14.85 -10.37 -15.74
C PHE A 225 14.82 -11.54 -14.77
N TRP A 226 15.27 -12.73 -15.18
CA TRP A 226 15.36 -13.87 -14.26
C TRP A 226 16.36 -13.63 -13.13
N THR A 227 17.50 -12.98 -13.41
CA THR A 227 18.46 -12.61 -12.37
C THR A 227 17.86 -11.61 -11.39
N SER A 228 17.17 -10.58 -11.89
CA SER A 228 16.42 -9.65 -11.05
C SER A 228 15.37 -10.38 -10.20
N LEU A 229 14.68 -11.39 -10.73
CA LEU A 229 13.69 -12.16 -9.97
C LEU A 229 14.33 -12.87 -8.78
N VAL A 230 15.39 -13.63 -9.05
CA VAL A 230 16.09 -14.45 -8.04
C VAL A 230 16.74 -13.58 -6.98
N VAL A 231 17.49 -12.55 -7.40
CA VAL A 231 18.15 -11.60 -6.48
C VAL A 231 17.11 -10.82 -5.67
N GLY A 232 16.06 -10.33 -6.33
CA GLY A 232 14.96 -9.60 -5.69
C GLY A 232 14.33 -10.41 -4.56
N TYR A 233 13.87 -11.63 -4.84
CA TYR A 233 13.25 -12.47 -3.82
C TYR A 233 14.25 -12.99 -2.76
N ALA A 234 15.52 -13.21 -3.10
CA ALA A 234 16.54 -13.51 -2.10
C ALA A 234 16.69 -12.37 -1.08
N ILE A 235 16.73 -11.12 -1.55
CA ILE A 235 16.76 -9.94 -0.68
C ILE A 235 15.44 -9.82 0.10
N VAL A 236 14.26 -10.09 -0.50
CA VAL A 236 12.97 -10.13 0.23
C VAL A 236 13.03 -11.08 1.43
N VAL A 237 13.52 -12.30 1.23
CA VAL A 237 13.67 -13.30 2.31
C VAL A 237 14.61 -12.78 3.41
N VAL A 238 15.77 -12.25 3.03
CA VAL A 238 16.75 -11.72 3.99
C VAL A 238 16.19 -10.53 4.77
N THR A 239 15.53 -9.60 4.10
CA THR A 239 14.94 -8.42 4.72
C THR A 239 13.83 -8.82 5.70
N PHE A 240 12.87 -9.67 5.32
CA PHE A 240 11.87 -10.16 6.28
C PHE A 240 12.47 -10.95 7.45
N ALA A 241 13.50 -11.79 7.20
CA ALA A 241 14.18 -12.54 8.26
C ALA A 241 14.91 -11.61 9.25
N THR A 242 15.45 -10.48 8.77
CA THR A 242 16.17 -9.50 9.58
C THR A 242 15.27 -8.42 10.20
N GLN A 243 13.96 -8.44 9.93
CA GLN A 243 13.02 -7.44 10.45
C GLN A 243 12.96 -7.41 11.98
N VAL A 244 12.93 -8.57 12.64
CA VAL A 244 12.90 -8.65 14.12
C VAL A 244 14.16 -8.07 14.76
N PRO A 245 15.39 -8.50 14.38
CA PRO A 245 16.60 -7.88 14.93
C PRO A 245 16.72 -6.40 14.55
N MET A 246 16.27 -5.99 13.36
CA MET A 246 16.26 -4.58 12.96
C MET A 246 15.32 -3.74 13.85
N ARG A 247 14.10 -4.22 14.09
CA ARG A 247 13.14 -3.57 15.02
C ARG A 247 13.74 -3.39 16.41
N TRP A 248 14.41 -4.43 16.92
CA TRP A 248 15.10 -4.35 18.20
C TRP A 248 16.25 -3.32 18.19
N ALA A 249 17.08 -3.31 17.16
CA ALA A 249 18.20 -2.38 17.04
C ALA A 249 17.71 -0.92 16.95
N VAL A 250 16.76 -0.64 16.05
CA VAL A 250 16.15 0.69 15.88
C VAL A 250 15.40 1.12 17.13
N GLY A 251 14.75 0.19 17.84
CA GLY A 251 14.08 0.44 19.11
C GLY A 251 14.99 1.01 20.20
N LYS A 252 16.30 0.75 20.13
CA LYS A 252 17.31 1.29 21.05
C LYS A 252 17.90 2.63 20.63
N LEU A 253 17.67 3.06 19.39
CA LEU A 253 18.22 4.30 18.83
C LEU A 253 17.20 5.45 18.93
N GLN A 254 17.74 6.67 19.02
CA GLN A 254 16.98 7.92 19.03
C GLN A 254 17.60 8.92 18.04
N GLY A 255 16.82 9.91 17.61
CA GLY A 255 17.30 10.99 16.73
C GLY A 255 17.84 10.52 15.38
N ALA A 256 18.91 11.15 14.91
CA ALA A 256 19.48 10.92 13.57
C ALA A 256 19.98 9.47 13.32
N PRO A 257 20.66 8.78 14.27
CA PRO A 257 21.04 7.38 14.07
C PRO A 257 19.85 6.45 13.85
N ARG A 258 18.73 6.68 14.55
CA ARG A 258 17.49 5.91 14.37
C ARG A 258 16.95 6.08 12.96
N LEU A 259 16.90 7.33 12.48
CA LEU A 259 16.46 7.67 11.13
C LEU A 259 17.34 7.00 10.09
N LEU A 260 18.67 7.19 10.16
CA LEU A 260 19.61 6.65 9.19
C LEU A 260 19.55 5.11 9.08
N VAL A 261 19.47 4.40 10.21
CA VAL A 261 19.35 2.94 10.20
C VAL A 261 18.02 2.50 9.60
N ALA A 262 16.91 3.17 9.92
CA ALA A 262 15.61 2.88 9.33
C ALA A 262 15.62 3.14 7.81
N ASP A 263 16.19 4.26 7.37
CA ASP A 263 16.28 4.65 5.96
C ASP A 263 17.12 3.67 5.15
N LEU A 264 18.28 3.25 5.66
CA LEU A 264 19.10 2.21 5.03
C LEU A 264 18.34 0.89 4.88
N TYR A 265 17.57 0.50 5.89
CA TYR A 265 16.77 -0.71 5.85
C TYR A 265 15.63 -0.62 4.80
N HIS A 266 14.96 0.54 4.70
CA HIS A 266 13.97 0.78 3.63
C HIS A 266 14.61 0.84 2.25
N LEU A 267 15.84 1.36 2.10
CA LEU A 267 16.57 1.32 0.83
C LEU A 267 16.89 -0.11 0.40
N VAL A 268 17.33 -0.98 1.30
CA VAL A 268 17.54 -2.41 1.00
C VAL A 268 16.23 -3.07 0.57
N SER A 269 15.13 -2.75 1.24
CA SER A 269 13.78 -3.23 0.90
C SER A 269 13.34 -2.74 -0.48
N PHE A 270 13.67 -1.51 -0.82
CA PHE A 270 13.42 -0.93 -2.13
C PHE A 270 14.23 -1.60 -3.24
N LEU A 271 15.51 -1.91 -3.01
CA LEU A 271 16.33 -2.66 -3.97
C LEU A 271 15.76 -4.06 -4.27
N ALA A 272 15.20 -4.73 -3.26
CA ALA A 272 14.40 -5.94 -3.48
C ALA A 272 13.15 -5.65 -4.33
N THR A 273 12.41 -4.62 -3.97
CA THR A 273 11.15 -4.23 -4.61
C THR A 273 11.35 -3.95 -6.11
N VAL A 274 12.30 -3.09 -6.47
CA VAL A 274 12.56 -2.72 -7.86
C VAL A 274 12.99 -3.93 -8.69
N ASN A 275 13.78 -4.85 -8.13
CA ASN A 275 14.17 -6.08 -8.81
C ASN A 275 12.98 -7.02 -9.04
N VAL A 276 12.11 -7.21 -8.04
CA VAL A 276 10.89 -8.03 -8.19
C VAL A 276 9.95 -7.42 -9.22
N TRP A 277 9.71 -6.11 -9.16
CA TRP A 277 8.82 -5.41 -10.10
C TRP A 277 9.35 -5.49 -11.52
N ARG A 278 10.64 -5.16 -11.70
CA ARG A 278 11.31 -5.25 -13.01
C ARG A 278 11.25 -6.64 -13.59
N ALA A 279 11.52 -7.66 -12.78
CA ALA A 279 11.50 -9.04 -13.24
C ALA A 279 10.10 -9.50 -13.64
N VAL A 280 9.08 -9.29 -12.79
CA VAL A 280 7.70 -9.70 -13.11
C VAL A 280 7.20 -8.99 -14.36
N TRP A 281 7.45 -7.68 -14.46
CA TRP A 281 7.10 -6.88 -15.64
C TRP A 281 7.78 -7.42 -16.91
N GLY A 282 9.12 -7.55 -16.90
CA GLY A 282 9.86 -7.98 -18.07
C GLY A 282 9.58 -9.43 -18.48
N LEU A 283 9.38 -10.34 -17.53
CA LEU A 283 9.01 -11.73 -17.83
C LEU A 283 7.61 -11.82 -18.44
N MET A 284 6.68 -10.94 -18.05
CA MET A 284 5.40 -10.84 -18.74
C MET A 284 5.55 -10.38 -20.19
N ASP A 285 6.42 -9.40 -20.45
CA ASP A 285 6.69 -8.95 -21.83
C ASP A 285 7.32 -10.05 -22.68
N VAL A 286 8.17 -10.89 -22.10
CA VAL A 286 8.82 -12.01 -22.80
C VAL A 286 7.86 -13.18 -23.05
N TYR A 287 7.07 -13.57 -22.04
CA TYR A 287 6.37 -14.86 -22.05
C TYR A 287 4.85 -14.77 -22.20
N PHE A 288 4.21 -13.64 -21.86
CA PHE A 288 2.74 -13.57 -21.80
C PHE A 288 2.14 -12.87 -23.03
N PHE A 289 1.79 -13.68 -24.04
CA PHE A 289 1.20 -13.22 -25.30
C PHE A 289 2.01 -12.09 -25.98
N PRO A 290 3.32 -12.26 -26.23
CA PRO A 290 4.21 -11.20 -26.73
C PRO A 290 3.77 -10.64 -28.09
N ASP A 291 3.24 -11.50 -28.97
CA ASP A 291 2.82 -11.11 -30.32
C ASP A 291 1.48 -10.34 -30.35
N THR A 292 0.74 -10.32 -29.23
CA THR A 292 -0.57 -9.67 -29.13
C THR A 292 -0.66 -8.75 -27.91
N PRO A 293 0.07 -7.63 -27.89
CA PRO A 293 0.20 -6.77 -26.71
C PRO A 293 -1.13 -6.20 -26.23
N LYS A 294 -2.09 -5.94 -27.12
CA LYS A 294 -3.45 -5.50 -26.72
C LYS A 294 -4.16 -6.56 -25.89
N LEU A 295 -4.14 -7.83 -26.32
CA LEU A 295 -4.74 -8.95 -25.59
C LEU A 295 -4.01 -9.17 -24.26
N SER A 296 -2.68 -9.24 -24.31
CA SER A 296 -1.81 -9.41 -23.14
C SER A 296 -2.14 -8.40 -22.04
N ASN A 297 -2.17 -7.11 -22.38
CA ASN A 297 -2.35 -6.05 -21.39
C ASN A 297 -3.81 -5.91 -20.93
N TRP A 298 -4.82 -6.00 -21.82
CA TRP A 298 -6.22 -5.93 -21.36
C TRP A 298 -6.59 -7.11 -20.45
N CYS A 299 -6.21 -8.34 -20.80
CA CYS A 299 -6.44 -9.49 -19.94
C CYS A 299 -5.70 -9.37 -18.60
N SER A 300 -4.42 -8.99 -18.65
CA SER A 300 -3.62 -8.78 -17.43
C SER A 300 -4.24 -7.72 -16.51
N HIS A 301 -4.67 -6.59 -17.06
CA HIS A 301 -5.30 -5.51 -16.32
C HIS A 301 -6.58 -5.97 -15.61
N ILE A 302 -7.49 -6.60 -16.36
CA ILE A 302 -8.79 -7.05 -15.83
C ILE A 302 -8.61 -8.15 -14.79
N ILE A 303 -7.77 -9.15 -15.08
CA ILE A 303 -7.56 -10.30 -14.19
C ILE A 303 -6.88 -9.87 -12.89
N SER A 304 -5.81 -9.08 -12.97
CA SER A 304 -5.09 -8.62 -11.77
C SER A 304 -5.95 -7.72 -10.89
N LEU A 305 -6.68 -6.76 -11.47
CA LEU A 305 -7.59 -5.90 -10.73
C LEU A 305 -8.72 -6.71 -10.07
N SER A 306 -9.34 -7.62 -10.82
CA SER A 306 -10.41 -8.48 -10.29
C SER A 306 -9.90 -9.34 -9.13
N LEU A 307 -8.73 -9.94 -9.28
CA LEU A 307 -8.10 -10.73 -8.23
C LEU A 307 -7.86 -9.91 -6.97
N LEU A 308 -7.29 -8.70 -7.10
CA LEU A 308 -7.02 -7.83 -5.96
C LEU A 308 -8.31 -7.34 -5.28
N ILE A 309 -9.37 -7.05 -6.04
CA ILE A 309 -10.68 -6.69 -5.50
C ILE A 309 -11.29 -7.87 -4.72
N LEU A 310 -11.23 -9.09 -5.28
CA LEU A 310 -11.75 -10.31 -4.64
C LEU A 310 -10.98 -10.65 -3.36
N LEU A 311 -9.66 -10.40 -3.36
CA LEU A 311 -8.81 -10.56 -2.19
C LEU A 311 -8.92 -9.40 -1.20
N ASN A 312 -9.68 -8.34 -1.50
CA ASN A 312 -9.83 -7.14 -0.67
C ASN A 312 -8.49 -6.43 -0.42
N CYS A 313 -7.65 -6.36 -1.46
CA CYS A 313 -6.33 -5.73 -1.50
C CYS A 313 -6.17 -4.72 -2.65
N SER A 314 -7.25 -4.29 -3.29
CA SER A 314 -7.19 -3.44 -4.49
C SER A 314 -6.56 -2.07 -4.25
N ASN A 315 -6.64 -1.52 -3.04
CA ASN A 315 -5.91 -0.31 -2.64
C ASN A 315 -4.38 -0.47 -2.69
N SER A 316 -3.84 -1.68 -2.81
CA SER A 316 -2.39 -1.91 -2.96
C SER A 316 -1.85 -1.43 -4.31
N ILE A 317 -2.72 -1.15 -5.29
CA ILE A 317 -2.32 -0.57 -6.57
C ILE A 317 -2.11 0.95 -6.50
N LEU A 318 -2.49 1.59 -5.39
CA LEU A 318 -2.40 3.05 -5.23
C LEU A 318 -1.14 3.44 -4.45
N VAL A 319 -0.58 4.61 -4.75
CA VAL A 319 0.43 5.24 -3.89
C VAL A 319 -0.27 5.91 -2.70
N ARG A 320 0.00 5.43 -1.49
CA ARG A 320 -0.81 5.68 -0.28
C ARG A 320 -0.40 6.92 0.52
N GLY A 321 -0.16 8.05 -0.16
CA GLY A 321 0.22 9.32 0.48
C GLY A 321 1.66 9.33 1.01
N VAL A 322 1.93 10.18 2.00
CA VAL A 322 3.25 10.45 2.56
C VAL A 322 3.36 9.91 3.99
N TYR A 323 4.33 9.04 4.21
CA TYR A 323 4.73 8.52 5.51
C TYR A 323 6.05 9.15 5.95
N ILE A 324 6.11 9.56 7.21
CA ILE A 324 7.31 10.15 7.80
C ILE A 324 8.19 9.05 8.39
N ASP A 325 9.49 9.14 8.11
CA ASP A 325 10.47 8.17 8.56
C ASP A 325 10.77 8.31 10.06
N ALA A 326 11.01 7.16 10.68
CA ALA A 326 11.35 6.99 12.09
C ALA A 326 10.33 7.57 13.10
N GLU A 327 9.09 7.80 12.68
CA GLU A 327 8.05 8.39 13.54
C GLU A 327 7.42 7.36 14.49
N GLU A 328 7.22 6.12 14.06
CA GLU A 328 6.60 5.11 14.90
C GLU A 328 7.52 4.70 16.08
N PRO A 329 6.96 4.50 17.29
CA PRO A 329 7.72 4.20 18.49
C PRO A 329 8.28 2.77 18.48
N ALA A 330 9.14 2.45 19.46
CA ALA A 330 9.60 1.08 19.76
C ALA A 330 10.24 0.29 18.58
N GLY A 331 10.71 0.98 17.53
CA GLY A 331 11.29 0.36 16.35
C GLY A 331 10.26 -0.05 15.30
N ASP A 332 8.97 0.28 15.49
CA ASP A 332 7.89 -0.10 14.57
C ASP A 332 8.00 0.59 13.20
N CYS A 333 8.85 1.63 13.10
CA CYS A 333 9.08 2.33 11.85
C CYS A 333 9.74 1.45 10.77
N VAL A 334 10.39 0.34 11.14
CA VAL A 334 10.96 -0.65 10.20
C VAL A 334 10.08 -1.89 10.01
N VAL A 335 8.87 -1.91 10.58
CA VAL A 335 7.92 -3.01 10.39
C VAL A 335 7.14 -2.78 9.09
N PHE A 336 7.21 -3.76 8.21
CA PHE A 336 6.49 -3.78 6.95
C PHE A 336 4.99 -4.03 7.17
N PRO A 337 4.11 -3.19 6.59
CA PRO A 337 2.66 -3.33 6.74
C PRO A 337 2.12 -4.48 5.88
N CYS A 338 2.51 -5.71 6.21
CA CYS A 338 2.05 -6.95 5.60
C CYS A 338 1.32 -7.76 6.67
N HIS A 339 0.04 -7.43 6.88
CA HIS A 339 -0.76 -7.95 8.01
C HIS A 339 -2.07 -8.62 7.56
N TYR A 340 -2.18 -9.04 6.30
CA TYR A 340 -3.45 -9.46 5.69
C TYR A 340 -4.20 -10.55 6.49
N LEU A 341 -3.58 -11.72 6.67
CA LEU A 341 -4.12 -12.86 7.39
C LEU A 341 -4.26 -12.54 8.88
N ARG A 342 -3.30 -11.85 9.48
CA ARG A 342 -3.39 -11.40 10.87
C ARG A 342 -4.63 -10.53 11.10
N LEU A 343 -4.91 -9.58 10.22
CA LEU A 343 -6.11 -8.75 10.24
C LEU A 343 -7.38 -9.57 10.03
N PHE A 344 -7.37 -10.50 9.07
CA PHE A 344 -8.50 -11.36 8.78
C PHE A 344 -8.90 -12.22 9.99
N PHE A 345 -7.95 -12.95 10.57
CA PHE A 345 -8.20 -13.79 11.74
C PHE A 345 -8.54 -12.97 12.98
N HIS A 346 -7.96 -11.78 13.14
CA HIS A 346 -8.32 -10.87 14.22
C HIS A 346 -9.79 -10.42 14.13
N LYS A 347 -10.26 -10.01 12.94
CA LYS A 347 -11.65 -9.64 12.69
C LYS A 347 -12.61 -10.80 12.96
N GLU A 348 -12.28 -12.01 12.51
CA GLU A 348 -13.08 -13.21 12.76
C GLU A 348 -13.16 -13.57 14.25
N ARG A 349 -12.06 -13.42 15.01
CA ARG A 349 -12.06 -13.63 16.46
C ARG A 349 -12.97 -12.63 17.19
N ILE A 350 -12.92 -11.35 16.83
CA ILE A 350 -13.79 -10.33 17.41
C ILE A 350 -15.27 -10.65 17.12
N LYS A 351 -15.59 -10.98 15.87
CA LYS A 351 -16.95 -11.35 15.46
C LYS A 351 -17.49 -12.56 16.23
N LYS A 352 -16.65 -13.59 16.44
CA LYS A 352 -17.00 -14.76 17.27
C LYS A 352 -17.24 -14.39 18.73
N ARG A 353 -16.38 -13.55 19.33
CA ARG A 353 -16.56 -13.07 20.72
C ARG A 353 -17.84 -12.25 20.89
N GLN A 354 -18.14 -11.36 19.97
CA GLN A 354 -19.38 -10.58 19.98
C GLN A 354 -20.62 -11.48 19.89
N LYS A 355 -20.61 -12.46 18.97
CA LYS A 355 -21.70 -13.45 18.87
C LYS A 355 -21.83 -14.32 20.13
N GLY A 356 -20.72 -14.71 20.74
CA GLY A 356 -20.68 -15.46 22.01
C GLY A 356 -21.23 -14.66 23.19
N SER A 357 -20.89 -13.37 23.30
CA SER A 357 -21.42 -12.49 24.34
C SER A 357 -22.91 -12.24 24.21
N LEU A 358 -23.42 -12.11 22.98
CA LEU A 358 -24.86 -11.95 22.71
C LEU A 358 -25.65 -13.22 23.00
N THR A 359 -25.06 -14.40 22.80
CA THR A 359 -25.68 -15.70 23.09
C THR A 359 -25.59 -16.10 24.56
N ALA A 360 -24.64 -15.56 25.33
CA ALA A 360 -24.56 -15.71 26.78
C ALA A 360 -25.45 -14.72 27.56
N ALA A 361 -26.05 -13.73 26.90
CA ALA A 361 -26.88 -12.70 27.52
C ALA A 361 -28.34 -13.09 27.89
N PRO A 362 -28.93 -14.26 27.54
CA PRO A 362 -30.24 -14.64 28.06
C PRO A 362 -30.08 -15.69 29.16
N THR A 363 -29.94 -15.28 30.42
CA THR A 363 -30.23 -16.14 31.60
C THR A 363 -30.33 -15.37 32.91
N SER A 364 -29.74 -14.17 33.03
CA SER A 364 -29.81 -13.37 34.26
C SER A 364 -31.05 -12.48 34.35
N ALA A 365 -31.66 -12.09 33.22
CA ALA A 365 -32.88 -11.29 33.20
C ALA A 365 -34.15 -12.12 33.46
N THR A 366 -34.18 -13.39 33.04
CA THR A 366 -35.34 -14.27 33.21
C THR A 366 -35.48 -14.79 34.64
N LYS A 367 -34.38 -15.05 35.34
CA LYS A 367 -34.42 -15.47 36.77
C LYS A 367 -34.92 -14.38 37.72
N LYS A 368 -34.69 -13.10 37.40
CA LYS A 368 -35.15 -11.98 38.23
C LYS A 368 -36.65 -11.69 38.11
N ILE A 369 -37.31 -12.17 37.04
CA ILE A 369 -38.75 -12.00 36.83
C ILE A 369 -39.53 -13.15 37.50
N GLU A 370 -38.94 -14.34 37.57
CA GLU A 370 -39.57 -15.50 38.20
C GLU A 370 -39.57 -15.42 39.75
N GLU A 371 -38.50 -14.92 40.37
CA GLU A 371 -38.41 -14.75 41.84
C GLU A 371 -39.29 -13.60 42.39
N ALA A 372 -39.77 -12.68 41.55
CA ALA A 372 -40.61 -11.55 41.96
C ALA A 372 -42.12 -11.85 41.95
N SER A 373 -42.52 -13.08 41.60
CA SER A 373 -43.92 -13.47 41.38
C SER A 373 -44.53 -14.35 42.49
N VAL A 374 -43.88 -14.43 43.67
CA VAL A 374 -44.45 -15.12 44.85
C VAL A 374 -45.43 -14.16 45.57
N PRO A 375 -46.72 -14.48 45.71
CA PRO A 375 -47.69 -13.58 46.34
C PRO A 375 -47.45 -13.49 47.86
N LEU A 376 -47.29 -12.27 48.39
CA LEU A 376 -47.36 -12.01 49.82
C LEU A 376 -48.80 -12.26 50.31
N GLN A 377 -48.98 -13.20 51.25
CA GLN A 377 -50.20 -13.33 52.02
C GLN A 377 -50.38 -12.11 52.93
N THR A 378 -51.52 -11.43 52.81
CA THR A 378 -51.97 -10.35 53.70
C THR A 378 -52.59 -10.92 54.98
N PRO A 379 -52.19 -10.49 56.19
CA PRO A 379 -52.93 -10.77 57.41
C PRO A 379 -54.12 -9.81 57.58
N GLU A 380 -55.20 -10.35 58.11
CA GLU A 380 -56.52 -9.78 58.35
C GLU A 380 -56.53 -8.48 59.18
N GLU A 381 -57.43 -7.55 58.80
CA GLU A 381 -57.88 -6.43 59.63
C GLU A 381 -58.65 -6.92 60.86
N LYS A 382 -58.29 -6.42 62.04
CA LYS A 382 -59.16 -6.37 63.22
C LYS A 382 -59.21 -4.97 63.79
N VAL A 383 -60.43 -4.40 63.69
CA VAL A 383 -61.09 -3.32 64.45
C VAL A 383 -60.48 -1.93 64.37
#